data_AF-A0A6G3ZSS2-F1
#
_entry.id   AF-A0A6G3ZSS2-F1
#
_cell.length_a   1.000
_cell.length_b   1.000
_cell.length_c   1.000
_cell.angle_alpha   90.00
_cell.angle_beta   90.00
_cell.angle_gamma   90.00
#
_symmetry.space_group_name_H-M   'P 1'
#
loop_
_entity.id
_entity.type
_entity.pdbx_description
1 polymer ?
#
loop_
_entity_poly.entity_id
_entity_poly.type
_entity_poly.pdbx_seq_one_letter_code
_entity_poly.pdbx_strand_id
1 'polypeptide(L)'
;MQKYTCPCCGYKTLESDGHFDICEICFWEDDPYQEFKPYDGYGANHVSLAEAQNNYITFGACDKNGIDNVRKPTHDEKRDANWKPVKEDVRADNLFELKLTCRKFKQGIYSIVELGRSLAWIDVPNEFVHIVKDAENQLEMIRFCSSDYKQQEEADEVVKRLQEQLNIEIED
;
A
#
# COMPACT_ATOMS: atom_id res chain seq x y z
N MET A 1 -23.16 -20.55 -8.91
CA MET A 1 -22.35 -19.37 -9.24
C MET A 1 -20.91 -19.65 -8.84
N GLN A 2 -19.95 -19.00 -9.49
CA GLN A 2 -18.54 -19.09 -9.10
C GLN A 2 -18.31 -18.20 -7.87
N LYS A 3 -17.71 -18.75 -6.82
CA LYS A 3 -17.33 -18.01 -5.61
C LYS A 3 -15.93 -17.43 -5.76
N TYR A 4 -15.73 -16.24 -5.18
CA TYR A 4 -14.44 -15.53 -5.18
C TYR A 4 -13.69 -15.73 -3.88
N THR A 5 -12.36 -15.66 -3.97
CA THR A 5 -11.44 -15.90 -2.86
C THR A 5 -11.42 -14.67 -1.96
N CYS A 6 -11.79 -14.81 -0.69
CA CYS A 6 -11.63 -13.73 0.28
C CYS A 6 -10.14 -13.42 0.48
N PRO A 7 -9.70 -12.16 0.34
CA PRO A 7 -8.29 -11.81 0.47
C PRO A 7 -7.79 -11.99 1.90
N CYS A 8 -8.66 -11.91 2.91
CA CYS A 8 -8.30 -12.12 4.32
C CYS A 8 -8.08 -13.61 4.68
N CYS A 9 -9.08 -14.49 4.47
CA CYS A 9 -8.95 -15.88 4.93
C CYS A 9 -8.49 -16.87 3.84
N GLY A 10 -8.62 -16.49 2.57
CA GLY A 10 -8.28 -17.30 1.41
C GLY A 10 -9.34 -18.34 1.02
N TYR A 11 -10.50 -18.36 1.65
CA TYR A 11 -11.60 -19.25 1.27
C TYR A 11 -12.46 -18.65 0.16
N LYS A 12 -12.96 -19.51 -0.73
CA LYS A 12 -13.87 -19.10 -1.81
C LYS A 12 -15.30 -18.99 -1.28
N THR A 13 -15.68 -17.80 -0.81
CA THR A 13 -16.96 -17.57 -0.12
C THR A 13 -17.70 -16.30 -0.60
N LEU A 14 -16.98 -15.36 -1.22
CA LEU A 14 -17.56 -14.12 -1.74
C LEU A 14 -18.40 -14.39 -2.98
N GLU A 15 -19.49 -13.64 -3.17
CA GLU A 15 -20.38 -13.76 -4.35
C GLU A 15 -19.85 -12.96 -5.54
N SER A 16 -19.00 -11.98 -5.28
CA SER A 16 -18.42 -11.07 -6.24
C SER A 16 -17.00 -10.65 -5.84
N ASP A 17 -16.26 -10.03 -6.77
CA ASP A 17 -14.85 -9.63 -6.61
C ASP A 17 -14.77 -8.10 -6.50
N GLY A 18 -14.27 -7.57 -5.38
CA GLY A 18 -14.08 -6.14 -5.16
C GLY A 18 -15.39 -5.34 -5.04
N HIS A 19 -16.43 -5.97 -4.51
CA HIS A 19 -17.78 -5.40 -4.43
C HIS A 19 -18.31 -5.30 -2.99
N PHE A 20 -17.42 -5.21 -2.00
CA PHE A 20 -17.75 -5.00 -0.59
C PHE A 20 -18.58 -6.15 0.02
N ASP A 21 -18.42 -7.36 -0.52
CA ASP A 21 -19.02 -8.55 0.07
C ASP A 21 -18.37 -8.85 1.43
N ILE A 22 -19.18 -9.18 2.44
CA ILE A 22 -18.68 -9.58 3.75
C ILE A 22 -18.45 -11.09 3.77
N CYS A 23 -17.21 -11.49 4.04
CA CYS A 23 -16.82 -12.88 4.16
C CYS A 23 -17.42 -13.52 5.42
N GLU A 24 -18.34 -14.47 5.30
CA GLU A 24 -18.94 -15.15 6.46
C GLU A 24 -17.93 -15.99 7.29
N ILE A 25 -16.76 -16.31 6.73
CA ILE A 25 -15.74 -17.13 7.41
C ILE A 25 -14.85 -16.31 8.33
N CYS A 26 -14.58 -15.05 7.98
CA CYS A 26 -13.65 -14.20 8.75
C CYS A 26 -14.17 -12.79 9.03
N PHE A 27 -15.35 -12.45 8.51
CA PHE A 27 -15.99 -11.15 8.63
C PHE A 27 -15.30 -9.96 7.95
N TRP A 28 -14.31 -10.22 7.08
CA TRP A 28 -13.69 -9.19 6.24
C TRP A 28 -14.66 -8.67 5.16
N GLU A 29 -14.79 -7.36 5.01
CA GLU A 29 -15.49 -6.71 3.91
C GLU A 29 -14.54 -6.51 2.72
N ASP A 30 -14.90 -7.01 1.55
CA ASP A 30 -14.06 -7.06 0.35
C ASP A 30 -13.87 -5.68 -0.31
N ASP A 31 -12.99 -4.87 0.29
CA ASP A 31 -12.65 -3.52 -0.13
C ASP A 31 -11.45 -3.49 -1.12
N PRO A 32 -11.66 -3.09 -2.39
CA PRO A 32 -10.59 -2.96 -3.38
C PRO A 32 -9.46 -2.02 -2.96
N TYR A 33 -9.75 -0.98 -2.16
CA TYR A 33 -8.73 -0.07 -1.67
C TYR A 33 -7.76 -0.79 -0.73
N GLN A 34 -8.29 -1.57 0.22
CA GLN A 34 -7.47 -2.31 1.18
C GLN A 34 -6.82 -3.55 0.57
N GLU A 35 -7.35 -4.08 -0.53
CA GLU A 35 -6.63 -5.06 -1.35
C GLU A 35 -5.41 -4.43 -2.04
N PHE A 36 -5.57 -3.23 -2.61
CA PHE A 36 -4.49 -2.47 -3.25
C PHE A 36 -3.47 -1.91 -2.24
N LYS A 37 -3.93 -1.55 -1.04
CA LYS A 37 -3.15 -0.97 0.08
C LYS A 37 -3.25 -1.87 1.32
N PRO A 38 -2.60 -3.06 1.31
CA PRO A 38 -2.86 -4.09 2.31
C PRO A 38 -2.36 -3.76 3.72
N TYR A 39 -1.55 -2.71 3.88
CA TYR A 39 -1.09 -2.20 5.18
C TYR A 39 -1.90 -1.02 5.69
N ASP A 40 -2.80 -0.50 4.87
CA ASP A 40 -3.62 0.63 5.23
C ASP A 40 -4.89 0.16 5.97
N GLY A 41 -5.11 0.74 7.15
CA GLY A 41 -6.32 0.53 7.95
C GLY A 41 -7.44 1.50 7.59
N TYR A 42 -7.24 2.40 6.62
CA TYR A 42 -8.31 3.20 6.04
C TYR A 42 -9.07 2.38 5.00
N GLY A 43 -10.41 2.41 5.05
CA GLY A 43 -11.27 1.65 4.15
C GLY A 43 -12.57 1.24 4.82
N ALA A 44 -13.20 0.20 4.31
CA ALA A 44 -14.40 -0.38 4.89
C ALA A 44 -14.13 -1.08 6.25
N ASN A 45 -12.92 -1.62 6.44
CA ASN A 45 -12.55 -2.37 7.64
C ASN A 45 -11.77 -1.52 8.65
N HIS A 46 -11.88 -1.85 9.94
CA HIS A 46 -11.20 -1.13 11.04
C HIS A 46 -9.71 -1.49 11.21
N VAL A 47 -9.23 -2.47 10.45
CA VAL A 47 -7.84 -2.94 10.45
C VAL A 47 -7.37 -3.10 9.00
N SER A 48 -6.05 -3.13 8.79
CA SER A 48 -5.49 -3.37 7.46
C SER A 48 -5.69 -4.83 7.02
N LEU A 49 -5.61 -5.10 5.72
CA LEU A 49 -5.71 -6.48 5.22
C LEU A 49 -4.61 -7.38 5.79
N ALA A 50 -3.39 -6.88 5.93
CA ALA A 50 -2.27 -7.60 6.53
C ALA A 50 -2.57 -7.96 8.01
N GLU A 51 -3.10 -7.01 8.77
CA GLU A 51 -3.52 -7.25 10.15
C GLU A 51 -4.69 -8.24 10.21
N ALA A 52 -5.68 -8.11 9.33
CA ALA A 52 -6.84 -8.99 9.24
C ALA A 52 -6.45 -10.45 8.96
N GLN A 53 -5.51 -10.68 8.04
CA GLN A 53 -4.99 -12.00 7.76
C GLN A 53 -4.31 -12.62 9.00
N ASN A 54 -3.50 -11.83 9.72
CA ASN A 54 -2.85 -12.28 10.95
C ASN A 54 -3.87 -12.57 12.07
N ASN A 55 -4.88 -11.72 12.21
CA ASN A 55 -5.99 -11.88 13.13
C ASN A 55 -6.75 -13.17 12.85
N TYR A 56 -7.06 -13.44 11.57
CA TYR A 56 -7.74 -14.67 11.17
C TYR A 56 -6.90 -15.91 11.49
N ILE A 57 -5.58 -15.87 11.23
CA ILE A 57 -4.66 -16.96 11.58
C ILE A 57 -4.62 -17.17 13.10
N THR A 58 -4.72 -16.10 13.88
CA THR A 58 -4.57 -16.13 15.34
C THR A 58 -5.85 -16.58 16.05
N PHE A 59 -7.01 -16.04 15.65
CA PHE A 59 -8.29 -16.25 16.36
C PHE A 59 -9.51 -16.46 15.45
N GLY A 60 -9.34 -16.54 14.13
CA GLY A 60 -10.40 -16.96 13.21
C GLY A 60 -11.35 -15.87 12.72
N ALA A 61 -11.08 -14.59 12.99
CA ALA A 61 -11.81 -13.44 12.44
C ALA A 61 -10.84 -12.32 12.02
N CYS A 62 -11.27 -11.41 11.14
CA CYS A 62 -10.46 -10.30 10.64
C CYS A 62 -10.15 -9.28 11.73
N ASP A 63 -11.04 -9.09 12.69
CA ASP A 63 -10.83 -8.28 13.88
C ASP A 63 -11.60 -8.86 15.08
N LYS A 64 -11.39 -8.26 16.26
CA LYS A 64 -12.04 -8.72 17.49
C LYS A 64 -13.56 -8.47 17.53
N ASN A 65 -14.06 -7.49 16.78
CA ASN A 65 -15.48 -7.15 16.74
C ASN A 65 -16.26 -8.14 15.86
N GLY A 66 -15.61 -8.74 14.87
CA GLY A 66 -16.18 -9.72 13.96
C GLY A 66 -16.30 -11.13 14.52
N ILE A 67 -15.70 -11.43 15.68
CA ILE A 67 -15.64 -12.80 16.26
C ILE A 67 -17.03 -13.43 16.40
N ASP A 68 -18.03 -12.67 16.82
CA ASP A 68 -19.39 -13.20 17.01
C ASP A 68 -20.16 -13.38 15.69
N ASN A 69 -19.60 -12.91 14.57
CA ASN A 69 -20.22 -12.93 13.25
C ASN A 69 -19.57 -13.94 12.28
N VAL A 70 -18.56 -14.72 12.72
CA VAL A 70 -17.92 -15.73 11.87
C VAL A 70 -18.56 -17.11 11.97
N ARG A 71 -18.44 -17.89 10.91
CA ARG A 71 -18.71 -19.34 10.90
C ARG A 71 -17.51 -20.13 10.40
N LYS A 72 -17.50 -21.43 10.70
CA LYS A 72 -16.52 -22.34 10.11
C LYS A 72 -16.78 -22.50 8.60
N PRO A 73 -15.73 -22.69 7.79
CA PRO A 73 -15.88 -23.08 6.39
C PRO A 73 -16.67 -24.39 6.26
N THR A 74 -17.50 -24.48 5.24
CA THR A 74 -18.16 -25.74 4.84
C THR A 74 -17.17 -26.65 4.11
N HIS A 75 -17.57 -27.91 3.87
CA HIS A 75 -16.73 -28.87 3.16
C HIS A 75 -16.44 -28.45 1.70
N ASP A 76 -17.36 -27.72 1.06
CA ASP A 76 -17.26 -27.33 -0.35
C ASP A 76 -16.53 -25.99 -0.53
N GLU A 77 -16.42 -25.18 0.52
CA GLU A 77 -15.62 -23.96 0.56
C GLU A 77 -14.14 -24.32 0.70
N LYS A 78 -13.49 -24.51 -0.44
CA LYS A 78 -12.05 -24.76 -0.48
C LYS A 78 -11.27 -23.45 -0.35
N ARG A 79 -10.15 -23.54 0.36
CA ARG A 79 -9.14 -22.49 0.35
C ARG A 79 -8.46 -22.44 -1.01
N ASP A 80 -8.21 -21.24 -1.51
CA ASP A 80 -7.45 -21.04 -2.72
C ASP A 80 -5.99 -21.46 -2.51
N ALA A 81 -5.48 -22.33 -3.37
CA ALA A 81 -4.10 -22.82 -3.31
C ALA A 81 -3.07 -21.72 -3.61
N ASN A 82 -3.50 -20.64 -4.27
CA ASN A 82 -2.66 -19.48 -4.58
C ASN A 82 -2.72 -18.39 -3.51
N TRP A 83 -3.65 -18.47 -2.55
CA TRP A 83 -3.73 -17.51 -1.46
C TRP A 83 -2.48 -17.56 -0.60
N LYS A 84 -1.93 -16.39 -0.28
CA LYS A 84 -0.76 -16.24 0.58
C LYS A 84 -1.00 -15.08 1.55
N PRO A 85 -0.48 -15.16 2.78
CA PRO A 85 -0.41 -13.99 3.64
C PRO A 85 0.38 -12.88 2.94
N VAL A 86 -0.10 -11.64 3.10
CA VAL A 86 0.62 -10.41 2.82
C VAL A 86 1.90 -10.49 3.66
N LYS A 87 3.02 -10.60 2.98
CA LYS A 87 4.32 -10.69 3.63
C LYS A 87 4.82 -9.29 3.94
N GLU A 88 5.43 -9.11 5.11
CA GLU A 88 6.19 -7.91 5.48
C GLU A 88 7.25 -7.49 4.43
N ASP A 89 7.65 -8.39 3.53
CA ASP A 89 8.61 -8.10 2.45
C ASP A 89 8.09 -7.10 1.39
N VAL A 90 6.81 -6.75 1.39
CA VAL A 90 6.23 -5.63 0.62
C VAL A 90 6.78 -4.26 1.06
N ARG A 91 7.49 -4.16 2.21
CA ARG A 91 8.37 -3.00 2.49
C ARG A 91 9.37 -2.76 1.35
N ALA A 92 9.78 -3.79 0.62
CA ALA A 92 10.66 -3.68 -0.54
C ALA A 92 9.94 -3.14 -1.80
N ASP A 93 8.65 -3.41 -1.96
CA ASP A 93 7.85 -3.00 -3.13
C ASP A 93 7.37 -1.54 -3.02
N ASN A 94 7.05 -1.06 -1.81
CA ASN A 94 6.64 0.33 -1.62
C ASN A 94 7.83 1.32 -1.73
N LEU A 95 9.04 0.92 -1.32
CA LEU A 95 10.27 1.67 -1.58
C LEU A 95 10.76 1.50 -3.02
N PHE A 96 10.35 0.44 -3.73
CA PHE A 96 10.71 0.25 -5.13
C PHE A 96 10.12 1.36 -6.00
N GLU A 97 8.83 1.69 -5.86
CA GLU A 97 8.21 2.79 -6.61
C GLU A 97 8.83 4.15 -6.27
N LEU A 98 9.20 4.36 -5.01
CA LEU A 98 9.92 5.56 -4.58
C LEU A 98 11.30 5.67 -5.23
N LYS A 99 12.08 4.58 -5.21
CA LYS A 99 13.40 4.48 -5.85
C LYS A 99 13.28 4.71 -7.36
N LEU A 100 12.30 4.08 -8.01
CA LEU A 100 12.06 4.21 -9.44
C LEU A 100 11.69 5.64 -9.83
N THR A 101 10.81 6.28 -9.07
CA THR A 101 10.40 7.68 -9.26
C THR A 101 11.59 8.62 -9.15
N CYS A 102 12.41 8.47 -8.12
CA CYS A 102 13.61 9.28 -7.93
C CYS A 102 14.67 9.00 -9.01
N ARG A 103 14.82 7.75 -9.48
CA ARG A 103 15.71 7.39 -10.61
C ARG A 103 15.27 8.08 -11.90
N LYS A 104 13.98 7.99 -12.25
CA LYS A 104 13.43 8.63 -13.46
C LYS A 104 13.67 10.14 -13.46
N PHE A 105 13.56 10.79 -12.30
CA PHE A 105 13.90 12.20 -12.16
C PHE A 105 15.39 12.47 -12.43
N LYS A 106 16.30 11.73 -11.80
CA LYS A 106 17.76 11.88 -12.02
C LYS A 106 18.18 11.62 -13.47
N GLN A 107 17.49 10.72 -14.16
CA GLN A 107 17.72 10.42 -15.57
C GLN A 107 17.10 11.48 -16.52
N GLY A 108 16.44 12.51 -15.99
CA GLY A 108 15.76 13.55 -16.77
C GLY A 108 14.49 13.09 -17.47
N ILE A 109 13.99 11.89 -17.13
CA ILE A 109 12.73 11.34 -17.66
C ILE A 109 11.54 12.05 -17.02
N TYR A 110 11.63 12.33 -15.70
CA TYR A 110 10.63 13.11 -14.98
C TYR A 110 11.11 14.54 -14.78
N SER A 111 10.23 15.48 -15.06
CA SER A 111 10.31 16.86 -14.57
C SER A 111 10.03 16.93 -13.07
N ILE A 112 10.34 18.07 -12.45
CA ILE A 112 10.01 18.35 -11.04
C ILE A 112 8.50 18.18 -10.77
N VAL A 113 7.67 18.55 -11.73
CA VAL A 113 6.20 18.40 -11.64
C VAL A 113 5.80 16.93 -11.59
N GLU A 114 6.41 16.10 -12.44
CA GLU A 114 6.14 14.66 -12.49
C GLU A 114 6.69 13.93 -11.28
N LEU A 115 7.86 14.34 -10.78
CA LEU A 115 8.41 13.86 -9.51
C LEU A 115 7.44 14.16 -8.36
N GLY A 116 7.07 15.43 -8.16
CA GLY A 116 6.18 15.84 -7.06
C GLY A 116 4.83 15.14 -7.12
N ARG A 117 4.22 15.04 -8.32
CA ARG A 117 2.99 14.27 -8.51
C ARG A 117 3.17 12.82 -8.15
N SER A 118 4.24 12.17 -8.59
CA SER A 118 4.48 10.75 -8.28
C SER A 118 4.63 10.54 -6.78
N LEU A 119 5.43 11.37 -6.09
CA LEU A 119 5.60 11.29 -4.63
C LEU A 119 4.29 11.40 -3.86
N ALA A 120 3.35 12.25 -4.31
CA ALA A 120 2.06 12.44 -3.66
C ALA A 120 1.15 11.19 -3.66
N TRP A 121 1.40 10.23 -4.57
CA TRP A 121 0.60 9.01 -4.73
C TRP A 121 1.34 7.73 -4.35
N ILE A 122 2.64 7.81 -4.04
CA ILE A 122 3.41 6.65 -3.60
C ILE A 122 3.00 6.31 -2.18
N ASP A 123 2.58 5.06 -2.00
CA ASP A 123 2.34 4.51 -0.69
C ASP A 123 3.67 4.05 -0.09
N VAL A 124 3.95 4.55 1.10
CA VAL A 124 5.15 4.22 1.87
C VAL A 124 4.74 3.79 3.28
N PRO A 125 5.54 2.94 3.95
CA PRO A 125 5.33 2.62 5.36
C PRO A 125 5.07 3.88 6.21
N ASN A 126 4.18 3.77 7.20
CA ASN A 126 3.73 4.89 8.03
C ASN A 126 4.88 5.71 8.64
N GLU A 127 5.99 5.05 9.02
CA GLU A 127 7.20 5.69 9.54
C GLU A 127 7.89 6.65 8.55
N PHE A 128 7.60 6.55 7.25
CA PHE A 128 8.21 7.34 6.18
C PHE A 128 7.28 8.36 5.54
N VAL A 129 5.98 8.32 5.84
CA VAL A 129 4.96 9.23 5.27
C VAL A 129 5.35 10.69 5.44
N HIS A 130 5.79 11.08 6.63
CA HIS A 130 6.20 12.47 6.89
C HIS A 130 7.43 12.90 6.09
N ILE A 131 8.36 11.97 5.83
CA ILE A 131 9.58 12.24 5.07
C ILE A 131 9.24 12.48 3.60
N VAL A 132 8.42 11.62 3.00
CA VAL A 132 7.98 11.77 1.61
C VAL A 132 7.14 13.04 1.44
N LYS A 133 6.27 13.35 2.40
CA LYS A 133 5.44 14.56 2.34
C LYS A 133 6.26 15.84 2.45
N ASP A 134 7.30 15.85 3.27
CA ASP A 134 8.23 16.99 3.36
C ASP A 134 8.97 17.20 2.03
N ALA A 135 9.44 16.13 1.40
CA ALA A 135 10.05 16.20 0.08
C ALA A 135 9.08 16.75 -0.99
N GLU A 136 7.84 16.27 -1.02
CA GLU A 136 6.78 16.79 -1.91
C GLU A 136 6.59 18.30 -1.72
N ASN A 137 6.43 18.76 -0.49
CA ASN A 137 6.25 20.18 -0.17
C ASN A 137 7.47 21.03 -0.60
N GLN A 138 8.70 20.52 -0.40
CA GLN A 138 9.91 21.21 -0.84
C GLN A 138 9.97 21.36 -2.36
N LEU A 139 9.60 20.31 -3.11
CA LEU A 139 9.54 20.38 -4.57
C LEU A 139 8.49 21.37 -5.06
N GLU A 140 7.33 21.44 -4.37
CA GLU A 140 6.32 22.44 -4.67
C GLU A 140 6.82 23.86 -4.42
N MET A 141 7.49 24.09 -3.29
CA MET A 141 8.12 25.38 -2.98
C MET A 141 9.17 25.78 -4.02
N ILE A 142 10.05 24.86 -4.45
CA ILE A 142 11.05 25.11 -5.49
C ILE A 142 10.38 25.53 -6.79
N ARG A 143 9.31 24.81 -7.20
CA ARG A 143 8.57 25.10 -8.43
C ARG A 143 7.96 26.51 -8.45
N PHE A 144 7.55 27.04 -7.29
CA PHE A 144 6.90 28.34 -7.19
C PHE A 144 7.84 29.50 -6.81
N CYS A 145 8.88 29.22 -6.03
CA CYS A 145 9.70 30.25 -5.41
C CYS A 145 11.13 30.34 -5.98
N SER A 146 11.59 29.35 -6.73
CA SER A 146 12.94 29.33 -7.31
C SER A 146 12.92 29.63 -8.81
N SER A 147 14.01 30.23 -9.29
CA SER A 147 14.20 30.53 -10.72
C SER A 147 14.44 29.25 -11.53
N ASP A 148 13.91 29.17 -12.74
CA ASP A 148 13.99 28.00 -13.64
C ASP A 148 15.39 27.37 -13.74
N TYR A 149 16.46 28.18 -13.79
CA TYR A 149 17.84 27.68 -13.92
C TYR A 149 18.40 27.01 -12.65
N LYS A 150 17.76 27.19 -11.49
CA LYS A 150 18.15 26.58 -10.20
C LYS A 150 17.24 25.44 -9.77
N GLN A 151 16.01 25.40 -10.29
CA GLN A 151 15.00 24.46 -9.83
C GLN A 151 15.48 23.01 -9.90
N GLN A 152 16.21 22.63 -10.96
CA GLN A 152 16.73 21.27 -11.11
C GLN A 152 17.76 20.92 -10.03
N GLU A 153 18.75 21.79 -9.79
CA GLU A 153 19.80 21.58 -8.78
C GLU A 153 19.20 21.49 -7.37
N GLU A 154 18.28 22.40 -7.04
CA GLU A 154 17.61 22.40 -5.74
C GLU A 154 16.73 21.16 -5.54
N ALA A 155 16.04 20.70 -6.59
CA ALA A 155 15.24 19.47 -6.55
C ALA A 155 16.11 18.21 -6.42
N ASP A 156 17.29 18.19 -7.06
CA ASP A 156 18.27 17.09 -6.88
C ASP A 156 18.73 16.98 -5.41
N GLU A 157 18.90 18.11 -4.72
CA GLU A 157 19.19 18.09 -3.28
C GLU A 157 18.05 17.53 -2.43
N VAL A 158 16.79 17.83 -2.78
CA VAL A 158 15.62 17.26 -2.11
C VAL A 158 15.62 15.73 -2.26
N VAL A 159 15.83 15.23 -3.49
CA VAL A 159 15.90 13.79 -3.76
C VAL A 159 17.05 13.15 -3.00
N LYS A 160 18.22 13.79 -2.94
CA LYS A 160 19.36 13.28 -2.17
C LYS A 160 19.06 13.16 -0.68
N ARG A 161 18.45 14.19 -0.06
CA ARG A 161 18.04 14.15 1.35
C ARG A 161 17.01 13.06 1.61
N LEU A 162 16.03 12.92 0.73
CA LEU A 162 15.02 11.86 0.79
C LEU A 162 15.68 10.47 0.78
N GLN A 163 16.68 10.26 -0.08
CA GLN A 163 17.41 8.99 -0.13
C GLN A 163 18.17 8.68 1.17
N GLU A 164 18.85 9.68 1.73
CA GLU A 164 19.62 9.56 2.97
C GLU A 164 18.71 9.26 4.16
N GLN A 165 17.58 9.96 4.28
CA GLN A 165 16.63 9.77 5.39
C GLN A 165 15.93 8.42 5.36
N LEU A 166 15.73 7.85 4.17
CA LEU A 166 15.08 6.55 3.98
C LEU A 166 16.07 5.39 3.87
N ASN A 167 17.38 5.67 3.93
CA ASN A 167 18.46 4.70 3.75
C ASN A 167 18.27 3.86 2.46
N ILE A 168 17.95 4.54 1.35
CA ILE A 168 17.74 3.92 0.04
C ILE A 168 18.87 4.26 -0.94
N GLU A 169 19.40 3.21 -1.55
CA GLU A 169 20.26 3.35 -2.72
C GLU A 169 19.40 3.41 -3.99
N ILE A 170 19.70 4.38 -4.85
CA ILE A 170 19.19 4.44 -6.21
C ILE A 170 20.36 4.10 -7.11
N GLU A 171 20.37 2.88 -7.63
CA GLU A 171 21.32 2.49 -8.67
C GLU A 171 21.10 3.35 -9.93
N ASP A 172 22.20 3.86 -10.47
CA ASP A 172 22.26 4.70 -11.68
C ASP A 172 21.80 3.96 -12.96
#